data_AF-A0A1K1ZDM9-F1
#
_entry.id   AF-A0A1K1ZDM9-F1
#
_cell.length_a   1.000
_cell.length_b   1.000
_cell.length_c   1.000
_cell.angle_alpha   90.00
_cell.angle_beta   90.00
_cell.angle_gamma   90.00
#
_symmetry.space_group_name_H-M   'P 1'
#
loop_
_entity.id
_entity.type
_entity.pdbx_description
1 polymer ?
#
loop_
_entity_poly.entity_id
_entity_poly.type
_entity_poly.pdbx_seq_one_letter_code
_entity_poly.pdbx_strand_id
1 'polypeptide(L)' 'MEITDHIKSLGAEGQLLASAAQEAGTGAPVPTCPQWRVRDLLRHTGMVHRWATAQPSQPGRTSPDS' A
#
# COMPACT_ATOMS: atom_id res chain seq x y z
N MET A 1 18.84 5.16 0.85
CA MET A 1 17.76 4.23 1.23
C MET A 1 17.52 3.36 0.02
N GLU A 2 17.70 2.05 0.17
CA GLU A 2 17.60 1.13 -0.96
C GLU A 2 16.13 0.85 -1.29
N ILE A 3 15.83 0.52 -2.56
CA ILE A 3 14.46 0.16 -2.99
C ILE A 3 13.89 -0.97 -2.13
N THR A 4 14.73 -1.92 -1.74
CA THR A 4 14.37 -3.03 -0.85
C THR A 4 13.85 -2.57 0.52
N ASP A 5 14.37 -1.47 1.06
CA ASP A 5 13.92 -0.93 2.35
C ASP A 5 12.54 -0.29 2.24
N HIS A 6 12.26 0.38 1.11
CA HIS A 6 10.92 0.88 0.82
C HIS A 6 9.90 -0.25 0.69
N ILE A 7 10.25 -1.36 0.03
CA ILE A 7 9.37 -2.53 -0.10
C ILE A 7 9.07 -3.14 1.28
N LYS A 8 10.08 -3.26 2.15
CA LYS A 8 9.89 -3.74 3.54
C LYS A 8 8.95 -2.81 4.33
N SER A 9 9.15 -1.50 4.22
CA SER A 9 8.30 -0.51 4.87
C SER A 9 6.85 -0.63 4.41
N LEU A 10 6.59 -0.77 3.11
CA LEU A 10 5.23 -0.99 2.60
C LEU A 10 4.57 -2.24 3.18
N GLY A 11 5.33 -3.32 3.34
CA GLY A 11 4.83 -4.56 3.98
C GLY A 11 4.45 -4.35 5.44
N ALA A 12 5.31 -3.67 6.22
CA ALA A 12 5.06 -3.38 7.63
C ALA A 12 3.83 -2.45 7.82
N GLU A 13 3.76 -1.36 7.05
CA GLU A 13 2.62 -0.43 7.07
C GLU A 13 1.31 -1.11 6.68
N GLY A 14 1.36 -2.06 5.72
CA GLY A 14 0.19 -2.86 5.36
C GLY A 14 -0.35 -3.71 6.52
N GLN A 15 0.53 -4.30 7.33
CA GLN A 15 0.12 -5.04 8.52
C GLN A 15 -0.45 -4.12 9.61
N LEU A 16 0.19 -2.98 9.86
CA LEU A 16 -0.31 -1.99 10.81
C LEU A 16 -1.69 -1.47 10.43
N LEU A 17 -1.92 -1.20 9.14
CA LEU A 17 -3.23 -0.80 8.63
C LEU A 17 -4.30 -1.89 8.86
N ALA A 18 -3.96 -3.17 8.63
CA ALA A 18 -4.87 -4.28 8.85
C ALA A 18 -5.24 -4.44 10.33
N SER A 19 -4.25 -4.37 11.23
CA SER A 19 -4.48 -4.42 12.69
C SER A 19 -5.34 -3.25 13.16
N ALA A 20 -5.02 -2.02 12.76
CA ALA A 20 -5.80 -0.84 13.11
C ALA A 20 -7.25 -0.94 12.59
N ALA A 21 -7.46 -1.50 11.39
CA ALA A 21 -8.80 -1.73 10.87
C ALA A 21 -9.58 -2.81 11.64
N GLN A 22 -8.89 -3.83 12.13
CA GLN A 22 -9.48 -4.86 12.99
C GLN A 22 -9.90 -4.28 14.35
N GLU A 23 -9.07 -3.42 14.94
CA GLU A 23 -9.34 -2.75 16.20
C GLU A 23 -10.47 -1.72 16.08
N ALA A 24 -10.44 -0.86 15.05
CA ALA A 24 -11.45 0.17 14.84
C ALA A 24 -12.79 -0.39 14.34
N GLY A 25 -12.76 -1.52 13.64
CA GLY A 25 -13.90 -2.11 12.96
C GLY A 25 -14.15 -1.49 11.58
N THR A 26 -14.58 -2.33 10.64
CA THR A 26 -14.73 -1.96 9.21
C THR A 26 -15.79 -0.89 8.93
N GLY A 27 -16.70 -0.65 9.87
CA GLY A 27 -17.76 0.35 9.79
C GLY A 27 -17.39 1.73 10.36
N ALA A 28 -16.26 1.85 11.06
CA ALA A 28 -15.86 3.11 11.70
C ALA A 28 -15.56 4.20 10.65
N PRO A 29 -15.93 5.47 10.92
CA PRO A 29 -15.60 6.59 10.04
C PRO A 29 -14.10 6.88 10.06
N VAL A 30 -13.55 7.31 8.92
CA VAL A 30 -12.16 7.75 8.81
C VAL A 30 -12.09 9.27 9.01
N PRO A 31 -11.44 9.80 10.07
CA PRO A 31 -11.50 11.24 10.38
C PRO A 31 -10.96 12.15 9.28
N THR A 32 -9.92 11.71 8.58
CA THR A 32 -9.30 12.46 7.46
C THR A 32 -10.08 12.32 6.15
N CYS A 33 -11.04 11.39 6.08
CA CYS A 33 -11.89 11.13 4.91
C CYS A 33 -13.34 10.98 5.38
N PRO A 34 -14.07 12.08 5.63
CA PRO A 34 -15.34 12.06 6.36
C PRO A 34 -16.45 11.23 5.70
N GLN A 35 -16.33 10.96 4.40
CA GLN A 35 -17.28 10.16 3.63
C GLN A 35 -16.94 8.66 3.63
N TRP A 36 -15.79 8.27 4.18
CA TRP A 36 -15.26 6.91 4.10
C TRP A 36 -15.41 6.20 5.43
N ARG A 37 -15.76 4.92 5.35
CA ARG A 37 -15.57 3.96 6.43
C ARG A 37 -14.21 3.27 6.26
N VAL A 38 -13.73 2.65 7.32
CA VAL A 38 -12.48 1.87 7.31
C VAL A 38 -12.42 0.86 6.15
N ARG A 39 -13.54 0.19 5.82
CA ARG A 39 -13.61 -0.71 4.65
C ARG A 39 -13.35 -0.02 3.31
N ASP A 40 -13.77 1.24 3.16
CA ASP A 40 -13.60 2.00 1.93
C ASP A 40 -12.13 2.39 1.75
N LEU A 41 -11.48 2.77 2.85
CA LEU A 41 -10.03 2.98 2.91
C LEU A 41 -9.26 1.71 2.56
N LEU A 42 -9.58 0.57 3.18
CA LEU A 42 -8.93 -0.72 2.88
C LEU A 42 -9.09 -1.10 1.41
N ARG A 43 -10.29 -0.92 0.85
CA ARG A 43 -10.55 -1.20 -0.56
C ARG A 43 -9.73 -0.30 -1.48
N HIS A 44 -9.64 0.99 -1.16
CA HIS A 44 -8.84 1.94 -1.92
C HIS A 44 -7.35 1.58 -1.89
N THR A 45 -6.78 1.39 -0.70
CA THR A 45 -5.36 1.04 -0.54
C THR A 45 -5.03 -0.29 -1.21
N GLY A 46 -5.88 -1.31 -1.05
CA GLY A 46 -5.70 -2.60 -1.72
C GLY A 46 -5.78 -2.49 -3.26
N MET A 47 -6.55 -1.56 -3.80
CA MET A 47 -6.58 -1.28 -5.25
C MET A 47 -5.27 -0.64 -5.72
N VAL A 48 -4.73 0.33 -4.97
CA VAL A 48 -3.45 0.97 -5.29
C VAL A 48 -2.32 -0.05 -5.31
N HIS A 49 -2.27 -0.96 -4.33
CA HIS A 49 -1.28 -2.04 -4.33
C HIS A 49 -1.41 -2.95 -5.54
N ARG A 50 -2.63 -3.41 -5.88
CA ARG A 50 -2.87 -4.26 -7.06
C ARG A 50 -2.50 -3.58 -8.38
N TRP A 51 -2.83 -2.30 -8.51
CA TRP A 51 -2.42 -1.50 -9.66
C TRP A 51 -0.90 -1.43 -9.75
N ALA A 52 -0.21 -1.10 -8.65
CA ALA A 52 1.25 -1.00 -8.62
C ALA A 52 1.94 -2.31 -9.00
N THR A 53 1.42 -3.46 -8.55
CA THR A 53 1.96 -4.79 -8.93
C THR A 53 1.68 -5.18 -10.38
N ALA A 54 0.65 -4.58 -11.00
CA ALA A 54 0.30 -4.80 -12.39
C ALA A 54 1.07 -3.88 -13.35
N GLN A 55 1.78 -2.88 -12.84
CA GLN A 55 2.57 -1.99 -13.68
C GLN A 55 3.69 -2.78 -14.38
N PRO A 56 3.87 -2.61 -15.70
CA PRO A 56 4.95 -3.26 -16.41
C PRO A 56 6.28 -2.76 -15.86
N SER A 57 7.14 -3.69 -15.44
CA SER A 57 8.50 -3.37 -15.02
C SER A 57 9.23 -2.73 -16.21
N GLN A 58 9.79 -1.55 -16.01
CA GLN A 58 10.64 -0.94 -17.03
C GLN A 58 11.82 -1.90 -17.28
N PRO A 59 12.14 -2.26 -18.55
CA PRO A 59 13.33 -3.04 -18.83
C PRO A 59 14.52 -2.33 -18.19
N GLY A 60 15.25 -3.09 -17.37
CA GLY A 60 16.38 -2.56 -16.61
C GLY A 60 17.33 -1.83 -17.55
N ARG A 61 17.72 -0.61 -17.18
CA ARG A 61 18.83 0.08 -17.82
C ARG A 61 20.09 -0.73 -17.48
N THR A 62 20.37 -1.76 -18.25
CA THR A 62 21.66 -2.43 -18.24
C THR A 62 22.64 -1.40 -18.77
N SER A 63 23.38 -0.75 -17.86
CA SER A 63 24.61 -0.07 -18.26
C SER A 63 25.47 -1.08 -19.01
N PRO A 64 25.98 -0.76 -20.21
CA PRO A 64 26.89 -1.65 -20.90
C PRO A 64 28.16 -1.77 -20.05
N ASP A 65 28.55 -3.02 -19.83
CA ASP A 65 29.78 -3.44 -19.16
C ASP A 65 31.01 -2.71 -19.74
N SER A 66 31.98 -2.36 -18.90
CA SER A 66 33.31 -1.83 -19.28
C SER A 66 34.36 -2.46 -18.39
#